data_AF-A0A7V2L6M2-F1
#
_entry.id   AF-A0A7V2L6M2-F1
#
_cell.length_a   1.000
_cell.length_b   1.000
_cell.length_c   1.000
_cell.angle_alpha   90.00
_cell.angle_beta   90.00
_cell.angle_gamma   90.00
#
_symmetry.space_group_name_H-M   'P 1'
#
loop_
_entity.id
_entity.type
_entity.pdbx_description
1 polymer ?
#
loop_
_entity_poly.entity_id
_entity_poly.type
_entity_poly.pdbx_seq_one_letter_code
_entity_poly.pdbx_strand_id
1 'polypeptide(L)'
;MPQLGSSTWTFNTDDGSHVVQATMNKGMWIRISVIIDGVTVIEDKAGTVGPLWRDHVFRVGRHACIVRAKPKGSKWSGKTIFELIIDGESIEEGEHVDLSSPTSEPQQTPIAAAEPLSVQRSVAGNPIPMIPVLPPNCSSCGAPINMSNIEWTGPLTARCATCRSAVEVQWKKLG
;
A
#
# COMPACT_ATOMS: atom_id res chain seq x y z
N MET A 1 -22.57 5.17 15.23
CA MET A 1 -22.75 4.27 14.07
C MET A 1 -22.04 2.97 14.38
N PRO A 2 -22.60 1.79 14.08
CA PRO A 2 -21.91 0.52 14.33
C PRO A 2 -20.62 0.43 13.48
N GLN A 3 -19.50 0.26 14.17
CA GLN A 3 -18.19 0.08 13.58
C GLN A 3 -17.99 -1.39 13.22
N LEU A 4 -17.64 -1.66 11.95
CA LEU A 4 -17.46 -3.01 11.40
C LEU A 4 -16.01 -3.49 11.49
N GLY A 5 -15.08 -2.55 11.63
CA GLY A 5 -13.66 -2.77 11.85
C GLY A 5 -12.93 -1.45 12.04
N SER A 6 -11.80 -1.50 12.73
CA SER A 6 -10.79 -0.43 12.73
C SER A 6 -9.44 -1.00 13.07
N SER A 7 -8.41 -0.36 12.53
CA SER A 7 -7.02 -0.60 12.88
C SER A 7 -6.27 0.73 12.86
N THR A 8 -5.25 0.86 13.69
CA THR A 8 -4.37 2.03 13.75
C THR A 8 -2.92 1.56 13.74
N TRP A 9 -2.10 2.24 12.95
CA TRP A 9 -0.67 2.00 12.87
C TRP A 9 0.07 3.32 13.04
N THR A 10 1.27 3.22 13.61
CA THR A 10 2.20 4.35 13.68
C THR A 10 3.49 3.91 13.03
N PHE A 11 3.99 4.69 12.09
CA PHE A 11 5.30 4.43 11.50
C PHE A 11 6.06 5.73 11.31
N ASN A 12 7.38 5.65 11.40
CA ASN A 12 8.26 6.77 11.09
C ASN A 12 8.71 6.66 9.64
N THR A 13 8.64 7.74 8.90
CA THR A 13 9.21 7.91 7.56
C THR A 13 10.31 8.96 7.62
N ASP A 14 10.93 9.23 6.47
CA ASP A 14 11.92 10.29 6.33
C ASP A 14 11.39 11.71 6.63
N ASP A 15 10.08 11.94 6.55
CA ASP A 15 9.42 13.20 6.88
C ASP A 15 8.85 13.28 8.30
N GLY A 16 8.85 12.18 9.06
CA GLY A 16 8.48 12.17 10.47
C GLY A 16 7.64 10.97 10.88
N SER A 17 7.04 11.06 12.07
CA SER A 17 6.12 10.02 12.55
C SER A 17 4.72 10.26 11.99
N HIS A 18 4.13 9.24 11.39
CA HIS A 18 2.79 9.28 10.81
C HIS A 18 1.88 8.26 11.49
N VAL A 19 0.64 8.68 11.75
CA VAL A 19 -0.41 7.83 12.30
C VAL A 19 -1.43 7.54 11.21
N VAL A 20 -1.57 6.27 10.83
CA VAL A 20 -2.57 5.81 9.87
C VAL A 20 -3.70 5.10 10.60
N GLN A 21 -4.92 5.55 10.36
CA GLN A 21 -6.14 4.98 10.93
C GLN A 21 -7.04 4.51 9.80
N ALA A 22 -7.35 3.22 9.78
CA ALA A 22 -8.36 2.66 8.88
C ALA A 22 -9.62 2.35 9.69
N THR A 23 -10.77 2.81 9.21
CA THR A 23 -12.05 2.52 9.85
C THR A 23 -13.08 2.11 8.80
N MET A 24 -13.95 1.17 9.16
CA MET A 24 -15.15 0.89 8.38
C MET A 24 -16.39 0.95 9.26
N ASN A 25 -17.34 1.79 8.86
CA ASN A 25 -18.53 2.11 9.61
C ASN A 25 -19.78 1.79 8.80
N LYS A 26 -20.81 1.28 9.46
CA LYS A 26 -22.12 1.06 8.85
C LYS A 26 -23.08 2.18 9.25
N GLY A 27 -23.47 2.99 8.28
CA GLY A 27 -24.56 3.96 8.39
C GLY A 27 -25.65 3.64 7.38
N MET A 28 -26.19 4.67 6.72
CA MET A 28 -27.06 4.50 5.54
C MET A 28 -26.32 3.83 4.37
N TRP A 29 -25.00 4.01 4.33
CA TRP A 29 -24.06 3.30 3.48
C TRP A 29 -22.95 2.73 4.36
N ILE A 30 -22.28 1.68 3.90
CA ILE A 30 -21.03 1.27 4.51
C ILE A 30 -19.95 2.18 3.95
N ARG A 31 -19.17 2.78 4.85
CA ARG A 31 -18.08 3.68 4.51
C ARG A 31 -16.78 3.14 5.06
N ILE A 32 -15.74 3.16 4.23
CA ILE A 32 -14.37 2.98 4.66
C ILE A 32 -13.66 4.33 4.59
N SER A 33 -12.89 4.65 5.63
CA SER A 33 -12.11 5.87 5.73
C SER A 33 -10.70 5.52 6.15
N VAL A 34 -9.70 6.00 5.40
CA VAL A 34 -8.29 5.96 5.78
C VAL A 34 -7.87 7.39 6.09
N ILE A 35 -7.35 7.59 7.30
CA ILE A 35 -6.96 8.89 7.84
C ILE A 35 -5.46 8.81 8.16
N ILE A 36 -4.72 9.84 7.75
CA ILE A 36 -3.29 9.99 8.04
C ILE A 36 -3.10 11.31 8.77
N ASP A 37 -2.56 11.28 9.98
CA ASP A 37 -2.33 12.46 10.83
C ASP A 37 -3.58 13.36 10.98
N GLY A 38 -4.75 12.73 11.04
CA GLY A 38 -6.05 13.41 11.14
C GLY A 38 -6.66 13.86 9.81
N VAL A 39 -5.98 13.65 8.67
CA VAL A 39 -6.48 13.98 7.34
C VAL A 39 -7.01 12.74 6.62
N THR A 40 -8.27 12.76 6.19
CA THR A 40 -8.84 11.68 5.37
C THR A 40 -8.22 11.66 3.98
N VAL A 41 -7.49 10.60 3.66
CA VAL A 41 -6.86 10.40 2.34
C VAL A 41 -7.68 9.50 1.42
N ILE A 42 -8.48 8.61 2.00
CA ILE A 42 -9.38 7.71 1.26
C ILE A 42 -10.73 7.74 1.95
N GLU A 43 -11.78 7.98 1.17
CA GLU A 43 -13.16 7.80 1.58
C GLU A 43 -13.92 7.07 0.46
N ASP A 44 -14.39 5.85 0.75
CA ASP A 44 -15.18 5.05 -0.17
C ASP A 44 -16.50 4.64 0.47
N LYS A 45 -17.52 4.44 -0.35
CA LYS A 45 -18.87 4.04 0.09
C LYS A 45 -19.45 2.92 -0.76
N ALA A 46 -20.15 2.00 -0.12
CA ALA A 46 -20.86 0.92 -0.80
C ALA A 46 -22.15 0.54 -0.05
N GLY A 47 -23.08 -0.13 -0.76
CA GLY A 47 -24.30 -0.68 -0.17
C GLY A 47 -24.05 -1.95 0.68
N THR A 48 -22.93 -2.64 0.44
CA THR A 48 -22.51 -3.85 1.17
C THR A 48 -21.01 -3.82 1.46
N VAL A 49 -20.51 -4.69 2.35
CA VAL A 49 -19.09 -4.72 2.73
C VAL A 49 -18.18 -5.28 1.63
N GLY A 50 -18.69 -6.20 0.81
CA GLY A 50 -17.90 -6.95 -0.17
C GLY A 50 -17.11 -6.08 -1.15
N PRO A 51 -17.71 -5.04 -1.77
CA PRO A 51 -17.00 -4.13 -2.66
C PRO A 51 -15.88 -3.31 -1.99
N LEU A 52 -15.92 -3.15 -0.67
CA LEU A 52 -14.92 -2.41 0.10
C LEU A 52 -13.76 -3.30 0.58
N TRP A 53 -13.92 -4.63 0.53
CA TRP A 53 -12.84 -5.59 0.79
C TRP A 53 -11.88 -5.68 -0.39
N ARG A 54 -11.03 -4.66 -0.50
CA ARG A 54 -10.02 -4.48 -1.53
C ARG A 54 -8.81 -3.75 -0.98
N ASP A 55 -7.84 -3.55 -1.86
CA ASP A 55 -6.63 -2.78 -1.58
C ASP A 55 -6.91 -1.29 -1.79
N HIS A 56 -6.59 -0.49 -0.78
CA HIS A 56 -6.74 0.95 -0.75
C HIS A 56 -5.35 1.57 -0.76
N VAL A 57 -4.93 2.06 -1.92
CA VAL A 57 -3.56 2.52 -2.16
C VAL A 57 -3.45 4.02 -1.91
N PHE A 58 -2.42 4.44 -1.18
CA PHE A 58 -2.08 5.83 -0.90
C PHE A 58 -0.55 5.98 -0.76
N ARG A 59 -0.08 7.20 -0.48
CA ARG A 59 1.34 7.49 -0.26
C ARG A 59 1.51 8.28 1.03
N VAL A 60 2.60 8.00 1.73
CA VAL A 60 3.11 8.79 2.87
C VAL A 60 4.58 9.05 2.61
N GLY A 61 4.96 10.32 2.53
CA GLY A 61 6.28 10.71 2.03
C GLY A 61 6.60 10.04 0.69
N ARG A 62 7.68 9.27 0.65
CA ARG A 62 8.11 8.50 -0.53
C ARG A 62 7.53 7.09 -0.61
N HIS A 63 7.01 6.58 0.49
CA HIS A 63 6.57 5.19 0.65
C HIS A 63 5.20 4.94 -0.01
N ALA A 64 5.08 3.79 -0.67
CA ALA A 64 3.82 3.32 -1.21
C ALA A 64 3.09 2.52 -0.13
N CYS A 65 1.91 2.98 0.27
CA CYS A 65 1.15 2.38 1.36
C CYS A 65 -0.16 1.78 0.83
N ILE A 66 -0.54 0.64 1.39
CA ILE A 66 -1.75 -0.07 1.04
C ILE A 66 -2.46 -0.46 2.33
N VAL A 67 -3.70 0.00 2.50
CA VAL A 67 -4.62 -0.56 3.49
C VAL A 67 -5.47 -1.61 2.80
N ARG A 68 -5.29 -2.86 3.18
CA ARG A 68 -6.06 -3.97 2.64
C ARG A 68 -7.17 -4.33 3.60
N ALA A 69 -8.42 -4.22 3.16
CA ALA A 69 -9.59 -4.61 3.94
C ALA A 69 -10.01 -6.05 3.61
N LYS A 70 -10.16 -6.91 4.62
CA LYS A 70 -10.56 -8.32 4.46
C LYS A 70 -11.66 -8.73 5.44
N PRO A 71 -12.49 -9.74 5.10
CA PRO A 71 -13.43 -10.31 6.05
C PRO A 71 -12.71 -10.93 7.26
N LYS A 72 -13.21 -10.68 8.47
CA LYS A 72 -12.80 -11.37 9.69
C LYS A 72 -13.57 -12.69 9.82
N GLY A 73 -12.92 -13.79 9.48
CA GLY A 73 -13.53 -15.13 9.51
C GLY A 73 -14.49 -15.33 8.33
N SER A 74 -15.72 -15.76 8.62
CA SER A 74 -16.73 -15.98 7.57
C SER A 74 -17.16 -14.66 6.93
N LYS A 75 -17.28 -14.63 5.59
CA LYS A 75 -17.76 -13.47 4.81
C LYS A 75 -19.17 -12.99 5.24
N TRP A 76 -19.94 -13.83 5.92
CA TRP A 76 -21.28 -13.49 6.42
C TRP A 76 -21.26 -12.73 7.75
N SER A 77 -20.12 -12.68 8.45
CA SER A 77 -20.02 -12.00 9.75
C SER A 77 -20.13 -10.46 9.62
N GLY A 78 -19.84 -9.92 8.42
CA GLY A 78 -19.75 -8.49 8.17
C GLY A 78 -18.61 -7.77 8.88
N LYS A 79 -17.79 -8.50 9.67
CA LYS A 79 -16.64 -7.96 10.39
C LYS A 79 -15.45 -7.86 9.44
N THR A 80 -14.63 -6.83 9.64
CA THR A 80 -13.48 -6.54 8.76
C THR A 80 -12.21 -6.38 9.57
N ILE A 81 -11.13 -6.95 9.05
CA ILE A 81 -9.75 -6.72 9.49
C ILE A 81 -9.09 -5.85 8.43
N PHE A 82 -8.19 -4.98 8.88
CA PHE A 82 -7.31 -4.25 7.99
C PHE A 82 -5.86 -4.72 8.17
N GLU A 83 -5.13 -4.74 7.07
CA GLU A 83 -3.69 -4.92 7.05
C GLU A 83 -3.08 -3.66 6.42
N LEU A 84 -2.01 -3.13 7.02
CA LEU A 84 -1.23 -2.06 6.42
C LEU A 84 0.00 -2.68 5.77
N ILE A 85 0.26 -2.33 4.51
CA ILE A 85 1.43 -2.78 3.77
C ILE A 85 2.17 -1.54 3.30
N ILE A 86 3.45 -1.41 3.65
CA ILE A 86 4.29 -0.28 3.27
C ILE A 86 5.48 -0.81 2.47
N ASP A 87 5.66 -0.33 1.25
CA ASP A 87 6.71 -0.78 0.32
C ASP A 87 6.77 -2.30 0.10
N GLY A 88 5.64 -2.99 0.32
CA GLY A 88 5.52 -4.44 0.19
C GLY A 88 5.64 -5.22 1.50
N GLU A 89 6.01 -4.57 2.61
CA GLU A 89 6.08 -5.18 3.93
C GLU A 89 4.78 -4.98 4.71
N SER A 90 4.25 -6.06 5.28
CA SER A 90 3.02 -6.00 6.10
C SER A 90 3.37 -5.57 7.52
N ILE A 91 2.68 -4.55 8.01
CA ILE A 91 2.83 -4.02 9.37
C ILE A 91 1.70 -4.53 10.25
N GLU A 92 2.03 -5.15 11.37
CA GLU A 92 1.02 -5.62 12.32
C GLU A 92 0.35 -4.45 13.06
N GLU A 93 -0.93 -4.64 13.41
CA GLU A 93 -1.67 -3.63 14.17
C GLU A 93 -1.04 -3.40 15.55
N GLY A 94 -0.69 -2.14 15.85
CA GLY A 94 0.02 -1.78 17.09
C GLY A 94 1.54 -1.85 17.01
N GLU A 95 2.12 -2.26 15.88
CA GLU A 95 3.56 -2.22 15.66
C GLU A 95 4.00 -0.78 15.32
N HIS A 96 5.07 -0.33 15.97
CA HIS A 96 5.75 0.93 15.66
C HIS A 96 6.94 0.62 14.76
N VAL A 97 6.80 0.91 13.48
CA VAL A 97 7.85 0.62 12.49
C VAL A 97 8.62 1.89 12.15
N ASP A 98 9.94 1.83 12.25
CA ASP A 98 10.81 2.92 11.83
C ASP A 98 11.30 2.65 10.39
N LEU A 99 10.72 3.37 9.42
CA LEU A 99 11.05 3.29 7.99
C LEU A 99 12.03 4.40 7.57
N SER A 100 12.56 5.17 8.53
CA SER A 100 13.45 6.33 8.27
C SER A 100 14.83 5.91 7.74
N SER A 101 15.08 4.62 7.54
CA SER A 101 16.29 4.07 6.94
C SER A 101 15.93 2.93 5.99
N PRO A 102 16.60 2.78 4.83
CA PRO A 102 16.40 1.59 4.01
C PRO A 102 16.74 0.37 4.87
N THR A 103 15.76 -0.52 5.05
CA THR A 103 15.98 -1.86 5.59
C THR A 103 17.09 -2.48 4.76
N SER A 104 18.28 -2.48 5.33
CA SER A 104 19.41 -3.23 4.80
C SER A 104 19.04 -4.70 4.92
N GLU A 105 19.22 -5.42 3.81
CA GLU A 105 19.30 -6.88 3.74
C GLU A 105 20.11 -7.49 4.91
N PRO A 106 19.92 -8.79 5.21
CA PRO A 106 20.09 -9.37 6.54
C PRO A 106 21.50 -9.14 7.12
N GLN A 107 21.54 -8.72 8.39
CA GLN A 107 22.77 -8.56 9.19
C GLN A 107 23.67 -9.80 9.13
N GLN A 108 24.67 -9.77 8.24
CA GLN A 108 25.99 -10.33 8.54
C GLN A 108 26.75 -9.28 9.36
N THR A 109 27.08 -9.69 10.58
CA THR A 109 28.10 -9.24 11.56
C THR A 109 28.94 -7.96 11.31
N PRO A 110 29.29 -7.23 12.40
CA PRO A 110 29.71 -5.83 12.37
C PRO A 110 31.21 -5.66 12.06
N ILE A 111 31.62 -4.50 11.53
CA ILE A 111 32.88 -3.80 11.87
C ILE A 111 32.87 -2.36 11.26
N ALA A 112 33.19 -1.39 12.14
CA ALA A 112 33.81 -0.08 11.91
C ALA A 112 33.02 1.11 11.29
N ALA A 113 32.67 2.04 12.18
CA ALA A 113 33.08 3.45 12.21
C ALA A 113 32.94 4.34 10.94
N ALA A 114 32.02 5.32 11.00
CA ALA A 114 32.32 6.77 10.98
C ALA A 114 31.02 7.62 10.98
N GLU A 115 31.07 8.74 11.71
CA GLU A 115 30.03 9.77 11.88
C GLU A 115 29.90 10.75 10.67
N PRO A 116 28.86 11.63 10.63
CA PRO A 116 28.14 12.03 9.41
C PRO A 116 28.45 13.45 8.89
N LEU A 117 28.13 13.75 7.63
CA LEU A 117 27.91 15.13 7.17
C LEU A 117 26.81 15.25 6.08
N SER A 118 25.86 16.13 6.39
CA SER A 118 24.76 16.70 5.60
C SER A 118 25.06 17.08 4.15
N VAL A 119 24.08 16.86 3.24
CA VAL A 119 23.70 17.82 2.18
C VAL A 119 22.19 17.73 1.89
N GLN A 120 21.45 18.80 2.19
CA GLN A 120 20.07 19.04 1.74
C GLN A 120 20.05 19.49 0.26
N ARG A 121 18.98 19.15 -0.50
CA ARG A 121 18.48 19.99 -1.61
C ARG A 121 17.00 19.71 -1.91
N SER A 122 16.18 20.74 -1.73
CA SER A 122 14.78 20.84 -2.13
C SER A 122 14.61 20.93 -3.65
N VAL A 123 13.56 20.33 -4.21
CA VAL A 123 12.89 20.79 -5.44
C VAL A 123 11.38 20.66 -5.27
N ALA A 124 10.70 21.79 -5.21
CA ALA A 124 9.25 21.90 -5.32
C ALA A 124 8.83 21.61 -6.77
N GLY A 125 8.02 20.58 -6.95
CA GLY A 125 7.32 20.28 -8.20
C GLY A 125 6.00 19.63 -7.86
N ASN A 126 4.91 20.15 -8.39
CA ASN A 126 3.58 19.58 -8.20
C ASN A 126 3.62 18.11 -8.70
N PRO A 127 3.41 17.09 -7.86
CA PRO A 127 3.57 15.70 -8.29
C PRO A 127 2.48 15.37 -9.32
N ILE A 128 2.89 15.18 -10.57
CA ILE A 128 2.01 14.67 -11.62
C ILE A 128 1.55 13.27 -11.17
N PRO A 129 0.23 13.00 -11.08
CA PRO A 129 -0.24 11.68 -10.67
C PRO A 129 0.26 10.62 -11.66
N MET A 130 1.00 9.64 -11.13
CA MET A 130 1.47 8.47 -11.89
C MET A 130 0.53 7.30 -11.61
N ILE A 131 0.03 6.66 -12.66
CA ILE A 131 -0.78 5.45 -12.54
C ILE A 131 0.08 4.21 -12.85
N PRO A 132 -0.11 3.12 -12.10
CA PRO A 132 0.44 1.82 -12.44
C PRO A 132 -0.25 1.29 -13.70
N VAL A 133 0.52 0.95 -14.73
CA VAL A 133 0.03 0.39 -15.99
C VAL A 133 0.85 -0.86 -16.31
N LEU A 134 0.18 -1.96 -16.61
CA LEU A 134 0.84 -3.15 -17.11
C LEU A 134 1.25 -2.96 -18.57
N PRO A 135 2.43 -3.43 -18.98
CA PRO A 135 2.80 -3.44 -20.39
C PRO A 135 1.81 -4.31 -21.19
N PRO A 136 1.52 -3.96 -22.46
CA PRO A 136 0.53 -4.68 -23.25
C PRO A 136 0.96 -6.11 -23.62
N ASN A 137 2.27 -6.38 -23.65
CA ASN A 137 2.85 -7.68 -23.98
C ASN A 137 3.93 -8.06 -22.97
N CYS A 138 4.09 -9.37 -22.76
CA CYS A 138 5.15 -9.93 -21.93
C CYS A 138 6.53 -9.77 -22.60
N SER A 139 7.50 -9.22 -21.87
CA SER A 139 8.88 -9.07 -22.35
C SER A 139 9.62 -10.39 -22.56
N SER A 140 9.18 -11.48 -21.92
CA SER A 140 9.83 -12.79 -22.02
C SER A 140 9.27 -13.68 -23.13
N CYS A 141 7.95 -13.66 -23.37
CA CYS A 141 7.33 -14.56 -24.36
C CYS A 141 6.49 -13.85 -25.43
N GLY A 142 6.34 -12.53 -25.36
CA GLY A 142 5.53 -11.75 -26.31
C GLY A 142 4.02 -11.91 -26.17
N ALA A 143 3.53 -12.76 -25.25
CA ALA A 143 2.10 -12.98 -25.06
C ALA A 143 1.40 -11.70 -24.58
N PRO A 144 0.16 -11.44 -25.01
CA PRO A 144 -0.59 -10.28 -24.58
C PRO A 144 -0.88 -10.37 -23.07
N ILE A 145 -0.68 -9.25 -22.39
CA ILE A 145 -0.94 -9.11 -20.97
C ILE A 145 -2.23 -8.34 -20.80
N ASN A 146 -3.18 -8.97 -20.13
CA ASN A 146 -4.46 -8.37 -19.80
C ASN A 146 -4.62 -8.34 -18.28
N MET A 147 -5.07 -7.20 -17.76
CA MET A 147 -5.32 -6.97 -16.33
C MET A 147 -6.32 -7.97 -15.74
N SER A 148 -7.21 -8.52 -16.57
CA SER A 148 -8.17 -9.56 -16.19
C SER A 148 -7.58 -10.98 -16.08
N ASN A 149 -6.39 -11.23 -16.64
CA ASN A 149 -5.82 -12.57 -16.77
C ASN A 149 -4.34 -12.61 -16.34
N ILE A 150 -3.97 -11.75 -15.39
CA ILE A 150 -2.62 -11.67 -14.85
C ILE A 150 -2.62 -12.10 -13.38
N GLU A 151 -1.63 -12.89 -13.00
CA GLU A 151 -1.50 -13.38 -11.63
C GLU A 151 -0.64 -12.39 -10.84
N TRP A 152 -1.22 -11.70 -9.88
CA TRP A 152 -0.49 -10.73 -9.06
C TRP A 152 0.36 -11.46 -8.01
N THR A 153 1.67 -11.24 -8.05
CA THR A 153 2.62 -11.80 -7.07
C THR A 153 3.13 -10.76 -6.08
N GLY A 154 2.80 -9.49 -6.30
CA GLY A 154 3.15 -8.37 -5.45
C GLY A 154 2.40 -7.10 -5.87
N PRO A 155 2.56 -6.00 -5.14
CA PRO A 155 1.85 -4.75 -5.42
C PRO A 155 2.27 -4.09 -6.75
N LEU A 156 3.50 -4.35 -7.23
CA LEU A 156 4.03 -3.83 -8.50
C LEU A 156 4.56 -4.94 -9.41
N THR A 157 4.28 -6.18 -9.05
CA THR A 157 4.84 -7.36 -9.69
C THR A 157 3.73 -8.33 -9.99
N ALA A 158 3.63 -8.70 -11.26
CA ALA A 158 2.67 -9.68 -11.71
C ALA A 158 3.38 -10.78 -12.49
N ARG A 159 2.70 -11.89 -12.73
CA ARG A 159 3.18 -13.00 -13.52
C ARG A 159 2.40 -13.12 -14.80
N CYS A 160 3.14 -13.29 -15.88
CA CYS A 160 2.54 -13.65 -17.16
C CYS A 160 1.82 -14.99 -17.02
N ALA A 161 0.52 -15.05 -17.32
CA ALA A 161 -0.24 -16.28 -17.25
C ALA A 161 0.26 -17.37 -18.21
N THR A 162 0.97 -17.00 -19.27
CA THR A 162 1.48 -17.94 -20.29
C THR A 162 2.84 -18.55 -19.90
N CYS A 163 3.84 -17.73 -19.59
CA CYS A 163 5.21 -18.21 -19.35
C CYS A 163 5.65 -18.10 -17.88
N ARG A 164 4.81 -17.54 -17.00
CA ARG A 164 5.07 -17.31 -15.57
C ARG A 164 6.26 -16.41 -15.25
N SER A 165 6.83 -15.73 -16.26
CA SER A 165 7.84 -14.71 -16.04
C SER A 165 7.27 -13.56 -15.22
N ALA A 166 8.14 -12.91 -14.45
CA ALA A 166 7.80 -11.66 -13.79
C ALA A 166 7.50 -10.59 -14.84
N VAL A 167 6.45 -9.80 -14.57
CA VAL A 167 5.99 -8.66 -15.33
C VAL A 167 6.01 -7.50 -14.36
N GLU A 168 6.88 -6.53 -14.64
CA GLU A 168 6.97 -5.31 -13.86
C GLU A 168 5.90 -4.33 -14.31
N VAL A 169 5.19 -3.77 -13.35
CA VAL A 169 4.24 -2.69 -13.58
C VAL A 169 5.01 -1.41 -13.92
N GLN A 170 4.66 -0.78 -15.04
CA GLN A 170 5.26 0.48 -15.45
C GLN A 170 4.46 1.65 -14.88
N TRP A 171 5.16 2.71 -14.50
CA TRP A 171 4.53 3.96 -14.05
C TRP A 171 4.33 4.88 -15.24
N LYS A 172 3.07 5.18 -15.56
CA LYS A 172 2.74 6.14 -16.61
C LYS A 172 2.27 7.45 -15.99
N LYS A 173 2.88 8.56 -16.40
CA LYS A 173 2.41 9.91 -16.07
C LYS A 173 1.04 10.14 -16.71
N LEU A 174 0.05 10.56 -15.94
CA LEU A 174 -1.18 11.14 -16.49
C LEU A 174 -0.85 12.55 -16.99
N GLY A 175 -0.88 12.72 -18.32
CA GLY A 175 -0.78 14.03 -18.97
C GLY A 175 -2.12 14.73 -19.02
#